data_AF-A0A8J7XK75-F1
#
_entry.id   AF-A0A8J7XK75-F1
#
_cell.length_a   1.000
_cell.length_b   1.000
_cell.length_c   1.000
_cell.angle_alpha   90.00
_cell.angle_beta   90.00
_cell.angle_gamma   90.00
#
_symmetry.space_group_name_H-M   'P 1'
#
loop_
_entity.id
_entity.type
_entity.pdbx_description
1 polymer ?
#
loop_
_entity_poly.entity_id
_entity_poly.type
_entity_poly.pdbx_seq_one_letter_code
_entity_poly.pdbx_strand_id
1 'polypeptide(L)'
;MKIRICNAPVYLHYSGGGSIHVDIEHPFFGQILRAGEQTFCQGKGDHGIFITLDSSMAGRAAPLMRMRTDPFDGDRSSLTARVVEMLDEIADLLEIIGDEYRPMAFRRAARNLERTPLDLMGLMEAGELTSIHGIGQSISSLIGEYIETGRMGYMEELKA
;
A
#
# COMPACT_ATOMS: atom_id res chain seq x y z
N MET A 1 -13.16 -6.14 -15.81
CA MET A 1 -12.05 -6.42 -14.88
C MET A 1 -11.51 -5.10 -14.39
N LYS A 2 -11.17 -4.97 -13.10
CA LYS A 2 -10.58 -3.77 -12.53
C LYS A 2 -9.29 -4.16 -11.82
N ILE A 3 -8.29 -3.31 -11.94
CA ILE A 3 -7.03 -3.45 -11.22
C ILE A 3 -6.93 -2.32 -10.19
N ARG A 4 -6.56 -2.67 -8.96
CA ARG A 4 -6.10 -1.69 -7.97
C ARG A 4 -4.63 -1.41 -8.27
N ILE A 5 -4.27 -0.13 -8.39
CA ILE A 5 -2.88 0.30 -8.47
C ILE A 5 -2.56 0.86 -7.08
N CYS A 6 -1.79 0.10 -6.29
CA CYS A 6 -1.34 0.55 -4.98
C CYS A 6 -0.10 1.44 -5.13
N ASN A 7 0.14 2.32 -4.15
CA ASN A 7 1.38 3.08 -4.03
C ASN A 7 1.67 3.95 -5.27
N ALA A 8 0.62 4.54 -5.87
CA ALA A 8 0.74 5.53 -6.93
C ALA A 8 0.55 6.92 -6.35
N PRO A 9 1.63 7.64 -5.95
CA PRO A 9 1.52 9.01 -5.48
C PRO A 9 0.73 9.89 -6.43
N VAL A 10 -0.10 10.76 -5.85
CA VAL A 10 -0.87 11.77 -6.56
C VAL A 10 -0.49 13.13 -6.02
N TYR A 11 -0.02 14.01 -6.90
CA TYR A 11 0.44 15.34 -6.56
C TYR A 11 -0.42 16.41 -7.25
N LEU A 12 -0.60 17.54 -6.58
CA LEU A 12 -1.13 18.76 -7.18
C LEU A 12 0.02 19.74 -7.39
N HIS A 13 0.27 20.13 -8.63
CA HIS A 13 1.37 21.02 -8.97
C HIS A 13 0.87 22.23 -9.75
N TYR A 14 1.32 23.43 -9.36
CA TYR A 14 1.05 24.65 -10.12
C TYR A 14 1.95 24.70 -11.34
N SER A 15 1.35 24.44 -12.49
CA SER A 15 1.93 24.71 -13.79
C SER A 15 1.85 26.22 -14.02
N GLY A 16 3.00 26.90 -14.09
CA GLY A 16 3.06 28.34 -14.35
C GLY A 16 2.14 28.74 -15.50
N GLY A 17 1.37 29.82 -15.32
CA GLY A 17 0.29 30.22 -16.23
C GLY A 17 -1.13 30.06 -15.66
N GLY A 18 -1.26 29.73 -14.36
CA GLY A 18 -2.54 29.70 -13.66
C GLY A 18 -3.29 28.36 -13.74
N SER A 19 -2.65 27.32 -14.28
CA SER A 19 -3.17 25.96 -14.32
C SER A 19 -2.62 25.10 -13.19
N ILE A 20 -3.46 24.22 -12.63
CA ILE A 20 -3.04 23.18 -11.68
C ILE A 20 -3.04 21.85 -12.42
N HIS A 21 -1.94 21.11 -12.32
CA HIS A 21 -1.80 19.76 -12.83
C HIS A 21 -2.03 18.75 -11.70
N VAL A 22 -2.56 17.59 -12.07
CA VAL A 22 -2.64 16.40 -11.21
C VAL A 22 -1.65 15.39 -11.76
N ASP A 23 -0.55 15.19 -11.05
CA ASP A 23 0.49 14.26 -11.46
C ASP A 23 0.28 12.92 -10.74
N ILE A 24 0.31 11.82 -11.49
CA ILE A 24 0.19 10.46 -10.94
C ILE A 24 1.45 9.69 -11.33
N GLU A 25 2.23 9.28 -10.33
CA GLU A 25 3.49 8.60 -10.55
C GLU A 25 3.36 7.11 -10.22
N HIS A 26 3.51 6.23 -11.22
CA HIS A 26 3.55 4.79 -10.98
C HIS A 26 4.29 4.05 -12.11
N PRO A 27 5.12 3.02 -11.82
CA PRO A 27 5.83 2.25 -12.84
C PRO A 27 4.93 1.64 -13.92
N PHE A 28 3.67 1.32 -13.62
CA PHE A 28 2.73 0.82 -14.63
C PHE A 28 2.33 1.87 -15.65
N PHE A 29 2.18 3.13 -15.25
CA PHE A 29 1.83 4.17 -16.21
C PHE A 29 2.93 4.35 -17.25
N GLY A 30 4.20 4.19 -16.88
CA GLY A 30 5.32 4.17 -17.84
C GLY A 30 5.31 2.98 -18.82
N GLN A 31 4.59 1.90 -18.51
CA GLN A 31 4.42 0.75 -19.42
C GLN A 31 3.22 0.94 -20.36
N ILE A 32 2.26 1.77 -19.98
CA ILE A 32 1.01 2.00 -20.72
C ILE A 32 1.11 3.27 -21.57
N LEU A 33 1.62 4.37 -21.01
CA LEU A 33 1.67 5.71 -21.60
C LEU A 33 3.07 6.00 -22.15
N ARG A 34 3.13 6.52 -23.38
CA ARG A 34 4.38 6.94 -24.04
C ARG A 34 4.40 8.44 -24.26
N ALA A 35 5.61 8.99 -24.41
CA ALA A 35 5.80 10.40 -24.73
C ALA A 35 5.04 10.79 -26.01
N GLY A 36 4.29 11.88 -25.93
CA GLY A 36 3.50 12.41 -27.04
C GLY A 36 2.10 11.80 -27.20
N GLU A 37 1.75 10.76 -26.44
CA GLU A 37 0.40 10.22 -26.44
C GLU A 37 -0.53 11.06 -25.55
N GLN A 38 -1.79 11.23 -25.97
CA GLN A 38 -2.78 12.01 -25.23
C GLN A 38 -3.82 11.08 -24.60
N THR A 39 -4.14 11.32 -23.34
CA THR A 39 -5.25 10.66 -22.65
C THR A 39 -6.34 11.67 -22.35
N PHE A 40 -7.58 11.20 -22.27
CA PHE A 40 -8.73 12.04 -21.92
C PHE A 40 -9.12 11.79 -20.48
N CYS A 41 -9.20 12.85 -19.67
CA CYS A 41 -9.72 12.78 -18.33
C CYS A 41 -11.18 13.26 -18.27
N GLN A 42 -12.01 12.56 -17.49
CA GLN A 42 -13.40 12.96 -17.25
C GLN A 42 -13.81 12.67 -15.80
N GLY A 43 -14.54 13.60 -15.19
CA GLY A 43 -15.13 13.41 -13.86
C GLY A 43 -16.23 12.35 -13.86
N LYS A 44 -16.39 11.64 -12.74
CA LYS A 44 -17.38 10.59 -12.54
C LYS A 44 -18.18 10.82 -11.26
N GLY A 45 -19.12 11.76 -11.30
CA GLY A 45 -20.00 12.09 -10.17
C GLY A 45 -19.23 12.23 -8.87
N ASP A 46 -19.72 11.61 -7.81
CA ASP A 46 -19.13 11.67 -6.46
C ASP A 46 -17.95 10.68 -6.27
N HIS A 47 -17.52 10.00 -7.34
CA HIS A 47 -16.62 8.84 -7.25
C HIS A 47 -15.25 9.04 -7.90
N GLY A 48 -14.90 10.27 -8.31
CA GLY A 48 -13.56 10.64 -8.77
C GLY A 48 -13.45 10.95 -10.26
N ILE A 49 -12.30 10.62 -10.86
CA ILE A 49 -11.97 10.88 -12.27
C ILE A 49 -11.57 9.60 -12.99
N PHE A 50 -11.80 9.54 -14.30
CA PHE A 50 -11.25 8.49 -15.17
C PHE A 50 -10.26 9.07 -16.16
N ILE A 51 -9.24 8.27 -16.46
CA ILE A 51 -8.32 8.51 -17.56
C ILE A 51 -8.60 7.44 -18.62
N THR A 52 -8.95 7.88 -19.83
CA THR A 52 -9.29 6.99 -20.94
C THR A 52 -8.03 6.61 -21.70
N LEU A 53 -7.87 5.32 -21.95
CA LEU A 53 -6.83 4.76 -22.79
C LEU A 53 -7.39 4.52 -24.20
N ASP A 54 -6.65 4.94 -25.23
CA ASP A 54 -6.99 4.61 -26.60
C ASP A 54 -6.72 3.12 -26.90
N SER A 55 -7.03 2.67 -28.14
CA SER A 55 -6.83 1.27 -28.54
C SER A 55 -5.37 0.79 -28.46
N SER A 56 -4.40 1.68 -28.72
CA SER A 56 -2.97 1.37 -28.67
C SER A 56 -2.51 1.16 -27.23
N MET A 57 -2.89 2.08 -26.34
CA MET A 57 -2.65 2.00 -24.90
C MET A 57 -3.36 0.81 -24.27
N ALA A 58 -4.61 0.55 -24.66
CA ALA A 58 -5.39 -0.58 -24.18
C ALA A 58 -4.71 -1.92 -24.52
N GLY A 59 -4.08 -2.04 -25.69
CA GLY A 59 -3.28 -3.21 -26.04
C GLY A 59 -2.10 -3.45 -25.09
N ARG A 60 -1.42 -2.38 -24.66
CA ARG A 60 -0.34 -2.45 -23.66
C ARG A 60 -0.84 -2.70 -22.25
N ALA A 61 -2.01 -2.15 -21.92
CA ALA A 61 -2.67 -2.37 -20.65
C ALA A 61 -3.22 -3.80 -20.55
N ALA A 62 -3.67 -4.44 -21.63
CA ALA A 62 -4.30 -5.77 -21.60
C ALA A 62 -3.52 -6.88 -20.86
N PRO A 63 -2.20 -7.07 -21.06
CA PRO A 63 -1.43 -8.05 -20.28
C PRO A 63 -1.31 -7.63 -18.81
N LEU A 64 -1.16 -6.34 -18.54
CA LEU A 64 -1.13 -5.80 -17.16
C LEU A 64 -2.49 -5.99 -16.48
N MET A 65 -3.58 -5.83 -17.23
CA MET A 65 -4.94 -6.06 -16.76
C MET A 65 -5.12 -7.50 -16.28
N ARG A 66 -4.39 -8.46 -16.84
CA ARG A 66 -4.38 -9.88 -16.44
C ARG A 66 -3.46 -10.17 -15.25
N MET A 67 -2.53 -9.27 -14.94
CA MET A 67 -1.75 -9.33 -13.71
C MET A 67 -2.64 -8.85 -12.55
N ARG A 68 -2.62 -9.59 -11.45
CA ARG A 68 -3.12 -9.05 -10.19
C ARG A 68 -2.04 -8.13 -9.65
N THR A 69 -2.33 -6.83 -9.57
CA THR A 69 -1.37 -5.85 -9.04
C THR A 69 -1.86 -5.25 -7.74
N ASP A 70 -2.43 -6.11 -6.91
CA ASP A 70 -2.40 -5.94 -5.48
C ASP A 70 -1.04 -6.50 -5.03
N PRO A 71 -0.23 -5.81 -4.21
CA PRO A 71 1.04 -6.35 -3.73
C PRO A 71 0.91 -7.70 -2.99
N PHE A 72 -0.32 -8.12 -2.66
CA PHE A 72 -0.70 -9.35 -1.94
C PHE A 72 -1.72 -10.21 -2.70
N ASP A 73 -1.83 -10.04 -4.03
CA ASP A 73 -2.61 -10.90 -4.93
C ASP A 73 -4.06 -11.15 -4.45
N GLY A 74 -4.70 -10.22 -3.74
CA GLY A 74 -6.07 -10.40 -3.24
C GLY A 74 -6.28 -11.61 -2.30
N ASP A 75 -5.20 -12.27 -1.87
CA ASP A 75 -5.23 -13.25 -0.81
C ASP A 75 -5.01 -12.51 0.51
N ARG A 76 -6.12 -12.10 1.13
CA ARG A 76 -6.14 -11.40 2.41
C ARG A 76 -5.46 -12.21 3.52
N SER A 77 -5.38 -13.53 3.38
CA SER A 77 -4.62 -14.38 4.31
C SER A 77 -3.10 -14.17 4.15
N SER A 78 -2.62 -13.93 2.93
CA SER A 78 -1.19 -13.71 2.65
C SER A 78 -0.70 -12.36 3.21
N LEU A 79 -1.52 -11.31 3.14
CA LEU A 79 -1.17 -9.99 3.71
C LEU A 79 -1.03 -10.07 5.24
N THR A 80 -2.03 -10.64 5.92
CA THR A 80 -1.98 -10.80 7.38
C THR A 80 -0.79 -11.63 7.81
N ALA A 81 -0.55 -12.77 7.15
CA ALA A 81 0.62 -13.61 7.43
C ALA A 81 1.93 -12.83 7.27
N ARG A 82 2.05 -12.02 6.22
CA ARG A 82 3.25 -11.23 5.98
C ARG A 82 3.48 -10.15 7.03
N VAL A 83 2.42 -9.49 7.49
CA VAL A 83 2.51 -8.51 8.58
C VAL A 83 2.93 -9.19 9.89
N VAL A 84 2.38 -10.37 10.18
CA VAL A 84 2.77 -11.18 11.36
C VAL A 84 4.27 -11.50 11.31
N GLU A 85 4.77 -12.00 10.19
CA GLU A 85 6.20 -12.30 9.99
C GLU A 85 7.11 -11.09 10.28
N MET A 86 6.77 -9.92 9.72
CA MET A 86 7.60 -8.72 9.91
C MET A 86 7.56 -8.20 11.35
N LEU A 87 6.42 -8.28 12.04
CA LEU A 87 6.33 -7.90 13.44
C LEU A 87 7.18 -8.83 14.31
N ASP A 88 7.19 -10.13 14.01
CA ASP A 88 8.07 -11.09 14.69
C ASP A 88 9.55 -10.81 14.39
N GLU A 89 9.90 -10.50 13.15
CA GLU A 89 11.27 -10.17 12.77
C GLU A 89 11.77 -8.86 13.42
N ILE A 90 10.90 -7.85 13.57
CA ILE A 90 11.23 -6.64 14.35
C ILE A 90 11.50 -7.01 15.81
N ALA A 91 10.71 -7.90 16.40
CA ALA A 91 10.94 -8.35 17.76
C ALA A 91 12.32 -9.02 17.91
N ASP A 92 12.67 -9.90 16.97
CA ASP A 92 13.98 -10.57 16.95
C ASP A 92 15.14 -9.57 16.84
N LEU A 93 15.03 -8.59 15.94
CA LEU A 93 16.05 -7.54 15.79
C LEU A 93 16.20 -6.72 17.07
N LEU A 94 15.08 -6.36 17.71
CA LEU A 94 15.07 -5.61 18.96
C LEU A 94 15.73 -6.40 20.12
N GLU A 95 15.50 -7.71 20.20
CA GLU A 95 16.16 -8.57 21.18
C GLU A 95 17.67 -8.63 20.93
N ILE A 96 18.09 -8.75 19.67
CA ILE A 96 19.51 -8.78 19.29
C ILE A 96 20.24 -7.50 19.70
N ILE A 97 19.61 -6.33 19.55
CA ILE A 97 20.21 -5.05 19.97
C ILE A 97 20.06 -4.75 21.46
N GLY A 98 19.49 -5.68 22.24
CA GLY A 98 19.41 -5.61 23.70
C GLY A 98 18.23 -4.81 24.25
N ASP A 99 17.14 -4.65 23.49
CA ASP A 99 15.91 -4.04 24.01
C ASP A 99 15.08 -5.05 24.80
N GLU A 100 14.81 -4.75 26.07
CA GLU A 100 14.10 -5.67 26.97
C GLU A 100 12.57 -5.55 26.92
N TYR A 101 12.02 -4.47 26.35
CA TYR A 101 10.60 -4.11 26.52
C TYR A 101 9.82 -4.12 25.22
N ARG A 102 10.38 -3.53 24.16
CA ARG A 102 9.70 -3.39 22.87
C ARG A 102 9.44 -4.73 22.17
N PRO A 103 10.35 -5.74 22.17
CA PRO A 103 10.08 -7.02 21.51
C PRO A 103 8.76 -7.66 21.94
N MET A 104 8.45 -7.62 23.24
CA MET A 104 7.21 -8.21 23.77
C MET A 104 5.95 -7.56 23.18
N ALA A 105 5.98 -6.26 22.89
CA ALA A 105 4.86 -5.56 22.28
C ALA A 105 4.63 -6.04 20.84
N PHE A 106 5.70 -6.15 20.05
CA PHE A 106 5.65 -6.64 18.67
C PHE A 106 5.20 -8.11 18.60
N ARG A 107 5.76 -8.98 19.45
CA ARG A 107 5.31 -10.38 19.58
C ARG A 107 3.83 -10.50 19.98
N ARG A 108 3.34 -9.60 20.85
CA ARG A 108 1.93 -9.59 21.26
C ARG A 108 1.02 -9.16 20.11
N ALA A 109 1.42 -8.14 19.35
CA ALA A 109 0.71 -7.69 18.17
C ALA A 109 0.64 -8.80 17.11
N ALA A 110 1.77 -9.45 16.78
CA ALA A 110 1.85 -10.54 15.83
C ALA A 110 0.88 -11.69 16.19
N ARG A 111 0.93 -12.19 17.43
CA ARG A 111 0.05 -13.26 17.92
C ARG A 111 -1.44 -12.90 17.89
N ASN A 112 -1.78 -11.67 18.27
CA ASN A 112 -3.18 -11.26 18.28
C ASN A 112 -3.71 -11.04 16.87
N LEU A 113 -2.88 -10.48 15.98
CA LEU A 113 -3.21 -10.31 14.57
C LEU A 113 -3.44 -11.67 13.87
N GLU A 114 -2.55 -12.63 14.08
CA GLU A 114 -2.66 -13.99 13.51
C GLU A 114 -3.96 -14.70 13.90
N ARG A 115 -4.40 -14.50 15.15
CA ARG A 115 -5.60 -15.15 15.71
C ARG A 115 -6.90 -14.45 15.37
N THR A 116 -6.83 -13.29 14.74
CA THR A 116 -7.97 -12.44 14.47
C THR A 116 -8.40 -12.63 13.02
N PRO A 117 -9.54 -13.31 12.74
CA PRO A 117 -10.03 -13.54 11.38
C PRO A 117 -10.70 -12.27 10.83
N LEU A 118 -9.98 -11.16 10.83
CA LEU A 118 -10.46 -9.87 10.34
C LEU A 118 -9.77 -9.50 9.03
N ASP A 119 -10.50 -8.71 8.25
CA ASP A 119 -9.98 -8.10 7.04
C ASP A 119 -9.01 -6.97 7.38
N LEU A 120 -7.71 -7.23 7.30
CA LEU A 120 -6.68 -6.27 7.68
C LEU A 120 -6.75 -4.97 6.87
N MET A 121 -7.05 -5.07 5.57
CA MET A 121 -7.26 -3.89 4.73
C MET A 121 -8.49 -3.10 5.15
N GLY A 122 -9.60 -3.79 5.45
CA GLY A 122 -10.83 -3.15 5.92
C GLY A 122 -10.63 -2.40 7.23
N LEU A 123 -9.89 -2.99 8.19
CA LEU A 123 -9.53 -2.32 9.44
C LEU A 123 -8.63 -1.11 9.23
N MET A 124 -7.69 -1.18 8.29
CA MET A 124 -6.84 -0.05 7.93
C MET A 124 -7.68 1.09 7.33
N GLU A 125 -8.52 0.80 6.34
CA GLU A 125 -9.38 1.78 5.67
C GLU A 125 -10.39 2.42 6.64
N ALA A 126 -10.84 1.68 7.66
CA ALA A 126 -11.71 2.20 8.72
C ALA A 126 -10.96 2.94 9.85
N GLY A 127 -9.63 2.88 9.89
CA GLY A 127 -8.84 3.43 11.00
C GLY A 127 -8.99 2.65 12.31
N GLU A 128 -9.33 1.36 12.23
CA GLU A 128 -9.70 0.50 13.35
C GLU A 128 -8.63 -0.55 13.70
N LEU A 129 -7.43 -0.49 13.13
CA LEU A 129 -6.33 -1.41 13.44
C LEU A 129 -6.03 -1.48 14.96
N THR A 130 -6.18 -0.37 15.67
CA THR A 130 -5.96 -0.29 17.13
C THR A 130 -7.04 -0.98 17.97
N SER A 131 -8.11 -1.48 17.35
CA SER A 131 -9.09 -2.34 18.01
C SER A 131 -8.52 -3.74 18.32
N ILE A 132 -7.48 -4.17 17.59
CA ILE A 132 -6.79 -5.42 17.86
C ILE A 132 -5.92 -5.25 19.10
N HIS A 133 -6.16 -6.09 20.11
CA HIS A 133 -5.38 -6.05 21.36
C HIS A 133 -3.89 -6.16 21.07
N GLY A 134 -3.08 -5.32 21.72
CA GLY A 134 -1.63 -5.28 21.49
C GLY A 134 -1.17 -4.49 20.27
N ILE A 135 -2.08 -4.01 19.40
CA ILE A 135 -1.76 -3.06 18.33
C ILE A 135 -2.03 -1.64 18.83
N GLY A 136 -0.98 -0.96 19.27
CA GLY A 136 -1.01 0.47 19.58
C GLY A 136 -0.83 1.35 18.34
N GLN A 137 -0.92 2.66 18.50
CA GLN A 137 -0.77 3.63 17.40
C GLN A 137 0.53 3.45 16.60
N SER A 138 1.67 3.25 17.29
CA SER A 138 2.96 3.02 16.61
C SER A 138 2.95 1.78 15.72
N ILE A 139 2.44 0.65 16.21
CA ILE A 139 2.37 -0.59 15.42
C ILE A 139 1.35 -0.42 14.29
N SER A 140 0.21 0.21 14.55
CA SER A 140 -0.80 0.54 13.54
C SER A 140 -0.20 1.37 12.40
N SER A 141 0.63 2.37 12.70
CA SER A 141 1.30 3.18 11.68
C SER A 141 2.26 2.37 10.83
N LEU A 142 3.03 1.45 11.43
CA LEU A 142 3.95 0.57 10.68
C LEU A 142 3.20 -0.39 9.75
N ILE A 143 2.08 -0.95 10.22
CA ILE A 143 1.21 -1.80 9.40
C ILE A 143 0.62 -0.99 8.24
N GLY A 144 0.13 0.23 8.52
CA GLY A 144 -0.39 1.13 7.50
C GLY A 144 0.66 1.49 6.45
N GLU A 145 1.87 1.87 6.88
CA GLU A 145 3.00 2.15 5.99
C GLU A 145 3.30 0.95 5.09
N TYR A 146 3.30 -0.26 5.64
CA TYR A 146 3.53 -1.46 4.85
C TYR A 146 2.43 -1.71 3.82
N ILE A 147 1.16 -1.53 4.19
CA ILE A 147 0.05 -1.68 3.25
C ILE A 147 0.11 -0.61 2.15
N GLU A 148 0.52 0.63 2.50
CA GLU A 148 0.57 1.78 1.60
C GLU A 148 1.84 1.89 0.75
N THR A 149 2.93 1.25 1.14
CA THR A 149 4.24 1.43 0.48
C THR A 149 4.91 0.11 0.12
N GLY A 150 4.45 -1.01 0.68
CA GLY A 150 5.10 -2.32 0.58
C GLY A 150 6.41 -2.41 1.39
N ARG A 151 6.72 -1.40 2.20
CA ARG A 151 7.93 -1.31 3.03
C ARG A 151 7.58 -0.93 4.46
N MET A 152 8.44 -1.28 5.39
CA MET A 152 8.29 -0.94 6.81
C MET A 152 9.59 -0.26 7.25
N GLY A 153 9.65 1.07 7.19
CA GLY A 153 10.88 1.83 7.35
C GLY A 153 11.61 1.53 8.66
N TYR A 154 10.86 1.34 9.75
CA TYR A 154 11.43 0.96 11.05
C TYR A 154 12.22 -0.36 11.02
N MET A 155 11.75 -1.34 10.24
CA MET A 155 12.43 -2.62 10.06
C MET A 155 13.72 -2.46 9.25
N GLU A 156 13.72 -1.56 8.26
CA GLU A 156 14.92 -1.22 7.49
C GLU A 156 15.96 -0.51 8.38
N GLU A 157 15.51 0.40 9.24
CA GLU A 157 16.37 1.08 10.23
C GLU A 157 17.05 0.10 11.20
N LEU A 158 16.32 -0.92 11.67
CA LEU A 158 16.88 -1.94 12.57
C LEU A 158 17.89 -2.88 11.89
N LYS A 159 17.88 -2.95 10.55
CA LYS A 159 18.79 -3.79 9.75
C LYS A 159 20.03 -3.06 9.25
N ALA A 160 20.05 -1.74 9.33
CA ALA A 160 21.15 -0.88 8.87
C ALA A 160 22.34 -0.89 9.83
#